data_AF-A0A0E9XC02-F1
#
_entry.id   AF-A0A0E9XC02-F1
#
_cell.length_a   1.000
_cell.length_b   1.000
_cell.length_c   1.000
_cell.angle_alpha   90.00
_cell.angle_beta   90.00
_cell.angle_gamma   90.00
#
_symmetry.space_group_name_H-M   'P 1'
#
loop_
_entity.id
_entity.type
_entity.pdbx_description
1 polymer ?
#
loop_
_entity_poly.entity_id
_entity_poly.type
_entity_poly.pdbx_seq_one_letter_code
_entity_poly.pdbx_strand_id
1 'polypeptide(L)'
;MKIIKAQRAVRGWLSRRHTAAVVIQRAVKKYLSKKRELRVQRGIIEAQALWRGHRSRKANDTPKVVAIRHRLRKVNQRVKEEDRLCNKTTVAIDYLLRYKHFSYILAALKHLETATRLSPECCERLVNSGATLVIFTLIRSCNRSVPCMEVITFAIQVLLNLSKYYKTTEAVYAVENSVNTLLDLLQIYREKAGDKVADKGGSIFTKTCFLLAILLQDEQRALEVRNLPKATDRIRSLYFLTARKHKMDTERTVTKLKMNVSLNGSLFTQPTPRKAKARPRIAPDWVLRRDKMKEVVDPLQAIQMVADAFTLVP
;
A
#
# COMPACT_ATOMS: atom_id res chain seq x y z
N MET A 1 43.66 -49.24 -51.29
CA MET A 1 42.21 -49.17 -50.95
C MET A 1 41.87 -48.38 -49.67
N LYS A 2 42.68 -48.41 -48.59
CA LYS A 2 42.39 -47.73 -47.30
C LYS A 2 42.39 -46.18 -47.38
N ILE A 3 43.29 -45.57 -48.17
CA ILE A 3 43.41 -44.11 -48.34
C ILE A 3 42.15 -43.49 -48.97
N ILE A 4 41.56 -44.16 -49.97
CA ILE A 4 40.35 -43.68 -50.66
C ILE A 4 39.14 -43.66 -49.72
N LYS A 5 39.01 -44.67 -48.83
CA LYS A 5 37.96 -44.72 -47.81
C LYS A 5 38.11 -43.59 -46.78
N ALA A 6 39.34 -43.32 -46.34
CA ALA A 6 39.64 -42.21 -45.43
C ALA A 6 39.33 -40.84 -46.07
N GLN A 7 39.75 -40.62 -47.33
CA GLN A 7 39.45 -39.39 -48.07
C GLN A 7 37.94 -39.18 -48.26
N ARG A 8 37.18 -40.24 -48.54
CA ARG A 8 35.71 -40.17 -48.66
C ARG A 8 35.05 -39.82 -47.31
N ALA A 9 35.51 -40.39 -46.20
CA ALA A 9 35.01 -40.08 -44.87
C ALA A 9 35.28 -38.62 -44.46
N VAL A 10 36.48 -38.11 -44.74
CA VAL A 10 36.86 -36.71 -44.49
C VAL A 10 36.00 -35.75 -45.33
N ARG A 11 35.79 -36.04 -46.62
CA ARG A 11 34.90 -35.24 -47.48
C ARG A 11 33.46 -35.23 -46.98
N GLY A 12 32.94 -36.38 -46.52
CA GLY A 12 31.61 -36.46 -45.92
C GLY A 12 31.49 -35.69 -44.61
N TRP A 13 32.52 -35.73 -43.76
CA TRP A 13 32.58 -34.94 -42.53
C TRP A 13 32.62 -33.43 -42.79
N LEU A 14 33.47 -32.99 -43.74
CA LEU A 14 33.54 -31.59 -44.17
C LEU A 14 32.21 -31.11 -44.75
N SER A 15 31.55 -31.93 -45.59
CA SER A 15 30.25 -31.61 -46.17
C SER A 15 29.18 -31.43 -45.08
N ARG A 16 29.10 -32.34 -44.09
CA ARG A 16 28.16 -32.21 -42.96
C ARG A 16 28.42 -30.93 -42.14
N ARG A 17 29.69 -30.61 -41.87
CA ARG A 17 30.06 -29.35 -41.19
C ARG A 17 29.65 -28.13 -42.01
N HIS A 18 29.85 -28.15 -43.32
CA HIS A 18 29.46 -27.06 -44.20
C HIS A 18 27.94 -26.87 -44.20
N THR A 19 27.16 -27.95 -44.34
CA THR A 19 25.69 -27.90 -44.28
C THR A 19 25.21 -27.36 -42.93
N ALA A 20 25.76 -27.84 -41.81
CA ALA A 20 25.42 -27.34 -40.49
C ALA A 20 25.78 -25.85 -40.33
N ALA A 21 26.96 -25.43 -40.79
CA ALA A 21 27.37 -24.03 -40.78
C ALA A 21 26.42 -23.15 -41.61
N VAL A 22 25.99 -23.60 -42.78
CA VAL A 22 25.03 -22.87 -43.63
C VAL A 22 23.68 -22.72 -42.92
N VAL A 23 23.17 -23.76 -42.26
CA VAL A 23 21.92 -23.71 -41.49
C VAL A 23 22.02 -22.70 -40.34
N ILE A 24 23.11 -22.77 -39.55
CA ILE A 24 23.36 -21.84 -38.44
C ILE A 24 23.49 -20.41 -38.95
N GLN A 25 24.31 -20.18 -39.99
CA GLN A 25 24.49 -18.85 -40.57
C GLN A 25 23.17 -18.28 -41.10
N ARG A 26 22.34 -19.10 -41.76
CA ARG A 26 21.01 -18.68 -42.23
C ARG A 26 20.10 -18.28 -41.07
N ALA A 27 20.06 -19.08 -40.00
CA ALA A 27 19.26 -18.79 -38.82
C ALA A 27 19.71 -17.50 -38.11
N VAL A 28 21.02 -17.32 -37.93
CA VAL A 28 21.60 -16.11 -37.33
C VAL A 28 21.32 -14.88 -38.19
N LYS A 29 21.51 -14.95 -39.51
CA LYS A 29 21.18 -13.85 -40.43
C LYS A 29 19.71 -13.47 -40.32
N LYS A 30 18.80 -14.43 -40.30
CA LYS A 30 17.35 -14.19 -40.12
C LYS A 30 17.05 -13.52 -38.78
N TYR A 31 17.63 -14.01 -37.68
CA TYR A 31 17.45 -13.42 -36.35
C TYR A 31 17.97 -11.97 -36.29
N LEU A 32 19.18 -11.71 -36.81
CA LEU A 32 19.76 -10.38 -36.84
C LEU A 32 18.94 -9.40 -37.69
N SER A 33 18.48 -9.83 -38.87
CA SER A 33 17.58 -9.02 -39.70
C SER A 33 16.28 -8.68 -38.97
N LYS A 34 15.65 -9.66 -38.30
CA LYS A 34 14.43 -9.41 -37.53
C LYS A 34 14.67 -8.47 -36.35
N LYS A 35 15.79 -8.63 -35.63
CA LYS A 35 16.19 -7.74 -34.53
C LYS A 35 16.42 -6.30 -35.03
N ARG A 36 17.02 -6.13 -36.20
CA ARG A 36 17.22 -4.82 -36.83
C ARG A 36 15.89 -4.19 -37.23
N GLU A 37 15.01 -4.94 -37.88
CA GLU A 37 13.66 -4.48 -38.25
C GLU A 37 12.89 -4.01 -37.00
N LEU A 38 12.85 -4.82 -35.94
CA LEU A 38 12.19 -4.46 -34.69
C LEU A 38 12.80 -3.21 -34.03
N ARG A 39 14.13 -3.05 -34.08
CA ARG A 39 14.80 -1.85 -33.55
C ARG A 39 14.38 -0.60 -34.33
N VAL A 40 14.35 -0.68 -35.66
CA VAL A 40 13.92 0.43 -36.52
C VAL A 40 12.45 0.75 -36.27
N GLN A 41 11.57 -0.25 -36.23
CA GLN A 41 10.15 -0.07 -35.92
C GLN A 41 9.94 0.59 -34.56
N ARG A 42 10.65 0.14 -33.51
CA ARG A 42 10.61 0.79 -32.19
C ARG A 42 11.05 2.25 -32.25
N GLY A 43 12.15 2.53 -32.93
CA GLY A 43 12.63 3.91 -33.11
C GLY A 43 11.63 4.81 -33.84
N ILE A 44 10.97 4.29 -34.89
CA ILE A 44 9.90 5.02 -35.59
C ILE A 44 8.71 5.28 -34.66
N ILE A 45 8.26 4.27 -33.91
CA ILE A 45 7.15 4.40 -32.95
C ILE A 45 7.50 5.44 -31.88
N GLU A 46 8.72 5.40 -31.33
CA GLU A 46 9.21 6.37 -30.35
C GLU A 46 9.24 7.79 -30.93
N ALA A 47 9.79 7.97 -32.13
CA ALA A 47 9.83 9.27 -32.80
C ALA A 47 8.41 9.81 -33.07
N GLN A 48 7.50 8.96 -33.56
CA GLN A 48 6.10 9.31 -33.76
C GLN A 48 5.41 9.69 -32.44
N ALA A 49 5.64 8.94 -31.36
CA ALA A 49 5.10 9.24 -30.04
C ALA A 49 5.64 10.57 -29.47
N LEU A 50 6.94 10.83 -29.63
CA LEU A 50 7.57 12.09 -29.23
C LEU A 50 7.00 13.28 -30.02
N TRP A 51 6.84 13.13 -31.35
CA TRP A 51 6.25 14.16 -32.20
C TRP A 51 4.80 14.44 -31.85
N ARG A 52 3.96 13.41 -31.71
CA ARG A 52 2.56 13.55 -31.27
C ARG A 52 2.47 14.26 -29.93
N GLY A 53 3.33 13.87 -28.97
CA GLY A 53 3.44 14.53 -27.68
C GLY A 53 3.87 16.00 -27.80
N HIS A 54 4.84 16.31 -28.64
CA HIS A 54 5.31 17.68 -28.87
C HIS A 54 4.22 18.55 -29.49
N ARG A 55 3.59 18.09 -30.57
CA ARG A 55 2.50 18.79 -31.25
C ARG A 55 1.33 19.05 -30.30
N SER A 56 0.93 18.05 -29.50
CA SER A 56 -0.13 18.22 -28.49
C SER A 56 0.24 19.28 -27.46
N ARG A 57 1.48 19.27 -26.96
CA ARG A 57 1.96 20.28 -26.01
C ARG A 57 1.96 21.68 -26.63
N LYS A 58 2.43 21.82 -27.87
CA LYS A 58 2.45 23.09 -28.58
C LYS A 58 1.04 23.67 -28.77
N ALA A 59 0.04 22.81 -29.03
CA ALA A 59 -1.33 23.25 -29.26
C ALA A 59 -2.14 23.48 -27.96
N ASN A 60 -1.90 22.70 -26.91
CA ASN A 60 -2.80 22.62 -25.75
C ASN A 60 -2.17 23.00 -24.41
N ASP A 61 -0.87 23.26 -24.33
CA ASP A 61 -0.23 23.58 -23.05
C ASP A 61 -0.67 24.95 -22.54
N THR A 62 -1.11 24.98 -21.29
CA THR A 62 -1.33 26.23 -20.55
C THR A 62 -0.03 26.70 -19.88
N PRO A 63 0.13 28.01 -19.59
CA PRO A 63 1.30 28.51 -18.86
C PRO A 63 1.56 27.78 -17.54
N LYS A 64 0.49 27.38 -16.84
CA LYS A 64 0.57 26.59 -15.59
C LYS A 64 1.25 25.23 -15.81
N VAL A 65 0.86 24.49 -16.85
CA VAL A 65 1.45 23.17 -17.18
C VAL A 65 2.92 23.32 -17.58
N VAL A 66 3.25 24.36 -18.36
CA VAL A 66 4.64 24.65 -18.74
C VAL A 66 5.50 24.94 -17.50
N ALA A 67 5.00 25.76 -16.58
CA ALA A 67 5.70 26.06 -15.33
C ALA A 67 5.94 24.81 -14.46
N ILE A 68 4.92 23.94 -14.32
CA ILE A 68 5.06 22.65 -13.61
C ILE A 68 6.13 21.80 -14.27
N ARG A 69 6.14 21.69 -15.60
CA ARG A 69 7.14 20.89 -16.33
C ARG A 69 8.54 21.45 -16.16
N HIS A 70 8.72 22.76 -16.19
CA HIS A 70 10.02 23.38 -15.92
C HIS A 70 10.50 23.06 -14.51
N ARG A 71 9.62 23.16 -13.50
CA ARG A 71 9.96 22.77 -12.12
C ARG A 71 10.38 21.31 -12.03
N LEU A 72 9.63 20.41 -12.66
CA LEU A 72 9.95 18.97 -12.69
C LEU A 72 11.30 18.70 -13.35
N ARG A 73 11.63 19.36 -14.47
CA ARG A 73 12.96 19.24 -15.11
C ARG A 73 14.08 19.69 -14.18
N LYS A 74 13.90 20.83 -13.49
CA LYS A 74 14.88 21.35 -12.54
C LYS A 74 15.08 20.41 -11.34
N VAL A 75 14.00 19.78 -10.86
CA VAL A 75 14.07 18.74 -9.82
C VAL A 75 14.82 17.52 -10.35
N ASN A 76 14.42 16.98 -11.51
CA ASN A 76 15.04 15.77 -12.08
C ASN A 76 16.54 15.93 -12.35
N GLN A 77 17.02 17.13 -12.70
CA GLN A 77 18.45 17.40 -12.88
C GLN A 77 19.26 17.29 -11.57
N ARG A 78 18.61 17.41 -10.41
CA ARG A 78 19.25 17.36 -9.09
C ARG A 78 19.07 16.01 -8.39
N VAL A 79 18.23 15.13 -8.93
CA VAL A 79 17.94 13.79 -8.38
C VAL A 79 19.18 12.93 -8.53
N LYS A 80 19.64 12.37 -7.42
CA LYS A 80 20.75 11.41 -7.39
C LYS A 80 20.23 9.97 -7.29
N GLU A 81 21.13 8.99 -7.37
CA GLU A 81 20.73 7.58 -7.27
C GLU A 81 20.14 7.26 -5.89
N GLU A 82 20.69 7.84 -4.83
CA GLU A 82 20.16 7.75 -3.47
C GLU A 82 18.75 8.34 -3.32
N ASP A 83 18.33 9.23 -4.23
CA ASP A 83 17.00 9.84 -4.19
C ASP A 83 15.90 8.91 -4.72
N ARG A 84 16.26 7.79 -5.34
CA ARG A 84 15.29 6.77 -5.77
C ARG A 84 14.53 6.23 -4.58
N LEU A 85 13.23 6.00 -4.77
CA LEU A 85 12.32 5.54 -3.72
C LEU A 85 12.90 4.35 -2.95
N CYS A 86 13.30 3.28 -3.66
CA CYS A 86 13.84 2.07 -3.06
C CYS A 86 15.13 2.32 -2.24
N ASN A 87 16.01 3.22 -2.71
CA ASN A 87 17.25 3.53 -2.00
C ASN A 87 16.96 4.35 -0.73
N LYS A 88 16.04 5.32 -0.81
CA LYS A 88 15.51 6.02 0.37
C LYS A 88 14.82 5.09 1.35
N THR A 89 14.10 4.07 0.87
CA THR A 89 13.49 3.04 1.72
C THR A 89 14.56 2.26 2.48
N THR A 90 15.65 1.87 1.83
CA THR A 90 16.77 1.19 2.50
C THR A 90 17.36 2.06 3.61
N VAL A 91 17.57 3.36 3.36
CA VAL A 91 18.07 4.30 4.38
C VAL A 91 17.07 4.47 5.52
N ALA A 92 15.78 4.59 5.23
CA ALA A 92 14.75 4.73 6.25
C ALA A 92 14.60 3.46 7.11
N ILE A 93 14.75 2.27 6.51
CA ILE A 93 14.82 1.00 7.25
C ILE A 93 16.04 1.00 8.18
N ASP A 94 17.22 1.34 7.67
CA ASP A 94 18.44 1.41 8.47
C ASP A 94 18.26 2.36 9.67
N TYR A 95 17.61 3.50 9.42
CA TYR A 95 17.35 4.48 10.46
C TYR A 95 16.41 3.93 11.55
N LEU A 96 15.35 3.22 11.14
CA LEU A 96 14.39 2.60 12.04
C LEU A 96 15.03 1.51 12.91
N LEU A 97 15.95 0.73 12.34
CA LEU A 97 16.60 -0.39 13.01
C LEU A 97 17.72 0.07 13.97
N ARG A 98 18.43 1.16 13.67
CA ARG A 98 19.63 1.58 14.40
C ARG A 98 19.40 2.70 15.41
N TYR A 99 18.59 3.70 15.09
CA TYR A 99 18.49 4.91 15.91
C TYR A 99 17.37 4.80 16.96
N LYS A 100 17.64 5.35 18.16
CA LYS A 100 16.67 5.38 19.27
C LYS A 100 16.00 6.75 19.46
N HIS A 101 16.49 7.80 18.80
CA HIS A 101 15.91 9.13 18.93
C HIS A 101 14.61 9.25 18.14
N PHE A 102 13.57 9.75 18.80
CA PHE A 102 12.21 9.89 18.26
C PHE A 102 12.15 10.70 16.95
N SER A 103 12.96 11.75 16.81
CA SER A 103 12.97 12.58 15.60
C SER A 103 13.39 11.79 14.35
N TYR A 104 14.45 10.98 14.45
CA TYR A 104 14.91 10.13 13.36
C TYR A 104 13.94 8.98 13.08
N ILE A 105 13.38 8.36 14.12
CA ILE A 105 12.36 7.31 14.00
C ILE A 105 11.12 7.85 13.27
N LEU A 106 10.64 9.03 13.67
CA LEU A 106 9.47 9.65 13.06
C LEU A 106 9.72 10.02 11.59
N ALA A 107 10.90 10.58 11.28
CA ALA A 107 11.29 10.88 9.90
C ALA A 107 11.36 9.60 9.04
N ALA A 108 11.94 8.52 9.58
CA ALA A 108 12.00 7.22 8.92
C ALA A 108 10.58 6.67 8.67
N LEU A 109 9.71 6.65 9.68
CA LEU A 109 8.34 6.16 9.56
C LEU A 109 7.51 6.96 8.54
N LYS A 110 7.67 8.29 8.48
CA LYS A 110 7.05 9.14 7.45
C LYS A 110 7.47 8.72 6.04
N HIS A 111 8.76 8.44 5.83
CA HIS A 111 9.25 7.94 4.55
C HIS A 111 8.76 6.53 4.24
N LEU A 112 8.78 5.62 5.22
CA LEU A 112 8.30 4.25 5.05
C LEU A 112 6.79 4.20 4.77
N GLU A 113 5.99 5.06 5.38
CA GLU A 113 4.56 5.18 5.08
C GLU A 113 4.36 5.46 3.59
N THR A 114 5.06 6.45 3.05
CA THR A 114 4.90 6.83 1.65
C THR A 114 5.47 5.76 0.72
N ALA A 115 6.61 5.15 1.05
CA ALA A 115 7.21 4.10 0.24
C ALA A 115 6.33 2.85 0.17
N THR A 116 5.83 2.38 1.31
CA THR A 116 4.93 1.21 1.40
C THR A 116 3.55 1.49 0.81
N ARG A 117 3.14 2.74 0.68
CA ARG A 117 1.90 3.10 -0.05
C ARG A 117 2.08 3.04 -1.57
N LEU A 118 3.29 3.30 -2.06
CA LEU A 118 3.55 3.54 -3.50
C LEU A 118 4.19 2.35 -4.23
N SER A 119 4.90 1.44 -3.55
CA SER A 119 5.66 0.36 -4.21
C SER A 119 5.56 -0.97 -3.47
N PRO A 120 5.15 -2.06 -4.15
CA PRO A 120 5.18 -3.40 -3.57
C PRO A 120 6.61 -3.88 -3.25
N GLU A 121 7.60 -3.49 -4.04
CA GLU A 121 9.01 -3.84 -3.80
C GLU A 121 9.53 -3.22 -2.50
N CYS A 122 9.06 -2.01 -2.15
CA CYS A 122 9.37 -1.37 -0.88
C CYS A 122 8.72 -2.11 0.30
N CYS A 123 7.50 -2.64 0.13
CA CYS A 123 6.86 -3.49 1.14
C CYS A 123 7.64 -4.78 1.38
N GLU A 124 8.01 -5.49 0.31
CA GLU A 124 8.80 -6.74 0.42
C GLU A 124 10.16 -6.46 1.06
N ARG A 125 10.83 -5.36 0.70
CA ARG A 125 12.11 -4.95 1.28
C ARG A 125 12.01 -4.66 2.79
N LEU A 126 10.95 -3.99 3.23
CA LEU A 126 10.72 -3.69 4.64
C LEU A 126 10.47 -4.98 5.45
N VAL A 127 9.67 -5.90 4.91
CA VAL A 127 9.43 -7.19 5.57
C VAL A 127 10.71 -8.01 5.67
N ASN A 128 11.47 -8.11 4.57
CA ASN A 128 12.71 -8.91 4.51
C ASN A 128 13.82 -8.36 5.42
N SER A 129 13.77 -7.08 5.83
CA SER A 129 14.74 -6.50 6.76
C SER A 129 14.42 -6.75 8.24
N GLY A 130 13.28 -7.39 8.55
CA GLY A 130 12.82 -7.58 9.93
C GLY A 130 12.26 -6.32 10.59
N ALA A 131 12.11 -5.23 9.84
CA ALA A 131 11.63 -3.95 10.37
C ALA A 131 10.20 -4.04 10.94
N THR A 132 9.38 -5.00 10.49
CA THR A 132 8.02 -5.22 11.04
C THR A 132 8.04 -5.48 12.54
N LEU A 133 8.99 -6.29 13.04
CA LEU A 133 9.15 -6.55 14.48
C LEU A 133 9.48 -5.25 15.23
N VAL A 134 10.41 -4.47 14.71
CA VAL A 134 10.82 -3.19 15.32
C VAL A 134 9.66 -2.20 15.36
N ILE A 135 8.81 -2.17 14.33
CA ILE A 135 7.60 -1.34 14.32
C ILE A 135 6.64 -1.74 15.46
N PHE A 136 6.39 -3.03 15.68
CA PHE A 136 5.57 -3.48 16.81
C PHE A 136 6.22 -3.17 18.16
N THR A 137 7.54 -3.33 18.30
CA THR A 137 8.27 -2.96 19.51
C THR A 137 8.14 -1.46 19.80
N LEU A 138 8.27 -0.61 18.78
CA LEU A 138 8.06 0.84 18.92
C LEU A 138 6.65 1.17 19.40
N ILE A 139 5.62 0.55 18.82
CA ILE A 139 4.23 0.71 19.24
C ILE A 139 4.07 0.37 20.73
N ARG A 140 4.62 -0.77 21.18
CA ARG A 140 4.52 -1.22 22.58
C ARG A 140 5.25 -0.31 23.57
N SER A 141 6.36 0.30 23.14
CA SER A 141 7.13 1.23 23.96
C SER A 141 6.56 2.66 23.99
N CYS A 142 5.64 2.98 23.09
CA CYS A 142 5.06 4.33 23.00
C CYS A 142 3.96 4.53 24.05
N ASN A 143 3.86 5.76 24.55
CA ASN A 143 2.83 6.17 25.50
C ASN A 143 1.81 7.14 24.84
N ARG A 144 0.99 7.82 25.66
CA ARG A 144 -0.07 8.72 25.15
C ARG A 144 0.38 10.16 24.86
N SER A 145 1.68 10.47 24.96
CA SER A 145 2.23 11.79 24.61
C SER A 145 2.09 12.10 23.12
N VAL A 146 2.09 13.39 22.76
CA VAL A 146 1.94 13.83 21.35
C VAL A 146 2.99 13.22 20.41
N PRO A 147 4.30 13.21 20.74
CA PRO A 147 5.30 12.58 19.87
C PRO A 147 5.09 11.07 19.69
N CYS A 148 4.68 10.37 20.76
CA CYS A 148 4.36 8.95 20.69
C CYS A 148 3.13 8.67 19.81
N MET A 149 2.11 9.53 19.88
CA MET A 149 0.92 9.41 19.01
C MET A 149 1.27 9.58 17.53
N GLU A 150 2.16 10.52 17.18
CA GLU A 150 2.64 10.67 15.80
C GLU A 150 3.38 9.41 15.33
N VAL A 151 4.29 8.88 16.15
CA VAL A 151 5.01 7.64 15.83
C VAL A 151 4.05 6.47 15.61
N ILE A 152 3.09 6.25 16.52
CA ILE A 152 2.08 5.20 16.40
C ILE A 152 1.23 5.39 15.13
N THR A 153 0.88 6.63 14.79
CA THR A 153 0.06 6.93 13.59
C THR A 153 0.76 6.46 12.32
N PHE A 154 2.04 6.82 12.13
CA PHE A 154 2.79 6.38 10.96
C PHE A 154 3.13 4.89 11.00
N ALA A 155 3.45 4.34 12.18
CA ALA A 155 3.69 2.92 12.37
C ALA A 155 2.48 2.06 11.95
N ILE A 156 1.28 2.41 12.44
CA ILE A 156 0.05 1.70 12.07
C ILE A 156 -0.28 1.88 10.59
N GLN A 157 -0.02 3.06 10.01
CA GLN A 157 -0.21 3.24 8.56
C GLN A 157 0.74 2.36 7.74
N VAL A 158 2.00 2.21 8.15
CA VAL A 158 2.95 1.29 7.51
C VAL A 158 2.45 -0.15 7.59
N LEU A 159 2.07 -0.63 8.78
CA LEU A 159 1.53 -1.98 8.95
C LEU A 159 0.25 -2.22 8.13
N LEU A 160 -0.60 -1.19 8.03
CA LEU A 160 -1.81 -1.23 7.20
C LEU A 160 -1.47 -1.34 5.71
N ASN A 161 -0.49 -0.57 5.23
CA ASN A 161 -0.04 -0.64 3.83
C ASN A 161 0.53 -2.04 3.50
N LEU A 162 1.33 -2.61 4.40
CA LEU A 162 1.84 -3.97 4.28
C LEU A 162 0.70 -5.01 4.27
N SER A 163 -0.31 -4.84 5.11
CA SER A 163 -1.43 -5.80 5.23
C SER A 163 -2.38 -5.77 4.03
N LYS A 164 -2.51 -4.62 3.35
CA LYS A 164 -3.24 -4.51 2.08
C LYS A 164 -2.59 -5.29 0.95
N TYR A 165 -1.29 -5.59 1.03
CA TYR A 165 -0.54 -6.33 0.02
C TYR A 165 -0.36 -7.79 0.44
N TYR A 166 -1.01 -8.70 -0.28
CA TYR A 166 -1.13 -10.11 0.09
C TYR A 166 0.19 -10.82 0.43
N LYS A 167 1.31 -10.47 -0.22
CA LYS A 167 2.62 -11.09 0.06
C LYS A 167 3.22 -10.69 1.40
N THR A 168 2.81 -9.55 1.94
CA THR A 168 3.38 -8.99 3.17
C THR A 168 2.42 -9.04 4.36
N THR A 169 1.16 -9.46 4.15
CA THR A 169 0.17 -9.60 5.22
C THR A 169 0.61 -10.59 6.30
N GLU A 170 1.17 -11.73 5.90
CA GLU A 170 1.63 -12.76 6.85
C GLU A 170 2.74 -12.22 7.77
N ALA A 171 3.69 -11.46 7.23
CA ALA A 171 4.76 -10.88 8.02
C ALA A 171 4.28 -9.88 9.09
N VAL A 172 3.10 -9.28 8.92
CA VAL A 172 2.47 -8.43 9.94
C VAL A 172 1.78 -9.29 11.00
N TYR A 173 1.09 -10.35 10.59
CA TYR A 173 0.37 -11.24 11.50
C TYR A 173 1.32 -12.08 12.37
N ALA A 174 2.35 -12.67 11.75
CA ALA A 174 3.31 -13.58 12.37
C ALA A 174 4.20 -12.94 13.46
N VAL A 175 4.19 -11.61 13.60
CA VAL A 175 4.89 -10.97 14.72
C VAL A 175 4.24 -11.41 16.02
N GLU A 176 5.05 -11.92 16.95
CA GLU A 176 4.61 -12.36 18.26
C GLU A 176 3.76 -11.28 18.95
N ASN A 177 2.60 -11.67 19.50
CA ASN A 177 1.65 -10.77 20.17
C ASN A 177 1.14 -9.60 19.30
N SER A 178 1.19 -9.70 17.96
CA SER A 178 0.70 -8.67 17.04
C SER A 178 -0.76 -8.28 17.34
N VAL A 179 -1.66 -9.26 17.42
CA VAL A 179 -3.09 -9.04 17.66
C VAL A 179 -3.36 -8.41 19.03
N ASN A 180 -2.73 -8.91 20.10
CA ASN A 180 -2.85 -8.32 21.44
C ASN A 180 -2.42 -6.85 21.45
N THR A 181 -1.31 -6.53 20.77
CA THR A 181 -0.80 -5.16 20.64
C THR A 181 -1.81 -4.25 19.94
N LEU A 182 -2.46 -4.74 18.88
CA LEU A 182 -3.51 -3.99 18.18
C LEU A 182 -4.75 -3.79 19.07
N LEU A 183 -5.18 -4.81 19.81
CA LEU A 183 -6.29 -4.70 20.77
C LEU A 183 -5.97 -3.70 21.89
N ASP A 184 -4.73 -3.67 22.39
CA ASP A 184 -4.28 -2.69 23.38
C ASP A 184 -4.37 -1.27 22.83
N LEU A 185 -3.92 -1.04 21.60
CA LEU A 185 -4.07 0.25 20.93
C LEU A 185 -5.54 0.67 20.78
N LEU A 186 -6.43 -0.25 20.41
CA LEU A 186 -7.86 0.05 20.32
C LEU A 186 -8.42 0.50 21.67
N GLN A 187 -8.03 -0.17 22.75
CA GLN A 187 -8.47 0.20 24.09
C GLN A 187 -7.90 1.55 24.55
N ILE A 188 -6.64 1.85 24.21
CA ILE A 188 -5.96 3.11 24.55
C ILE A 188 -6.56 4.30 23.79
N TYR A 189 -6.85 4.14 22.49
CA TYR A 189 -7.21 5.25 21.60
C TYR A 189 -8.71 5.37 21.28
N ARG A 190 -9.56 4.50 21.84
CA ARG A 190 -11.02 4.53 21.65
C ARG A 190 -11.63 5.91 21.94
N GLU A 191 -11.22 6.58 23.01
CA GLU A 191 -11.85 7.83 23.42
C GLU A 191 -11.52 8.99 22.46
N LYS A 192 -10.30 8.97 21.91
CA LYS A 192 -9.80 9.92 20.91
C LYS A 192 -10.30 9.65 19.49
N ALA A 193 -11.12 8.63 19.29
CA ALA A 193 -11.62 8.24 17.97
C ALA A 193 -12.48 9.32 17.27
N GLY A 194 -12.81 10.43 17.95
CA GLY A 194 -13.51 11.59 17.39
C GLY A 194 -12.95 12.95 17.84
N ASP A 195 -11.76 12.99 18.45
CA ASP A 195 -11.13 14.26 18.85
C ASP A 195 -10.55 14.94 17.61
N LYS A 196 -11.32 15.89 17.05
CA LYS A 196 -11.01 17.09 16.25
C LYS A 196 -9.63 17.26 15.54
N VAL A 197 -8.88 16.22 15.23
CA VAL A 197 -7.78 16.33 14.27
C VAL A 197 -8.44 16.17 12.91
N ALA A 198 -8.67 17.31 12.27
CA ALA A 198 -9.26 17.46 10.94
C ALA A 198 -8.35 16.92 9.82
N ASP A 199 -7.60 15.86 10.08
CA ASP A 199 -6.82 15.18 9.07
C ASP A 199 -7.67 14.09 8.43
N LYS A 200 -7.77 14.19 7.11
CA LYS A 200 -8.62 13.41 6.20
C LYS A 200 -8.32 11.88 6.20
N GLY A 201 -7.53 11.39 7.15
CA GLY A 201 -6.95 10.06 7.21
C GLY A 201 -7.53 9.10 8.26
N GLY A 202 -8.43 9.51 9.15
CA GLY A 202 -8.91 8.63 10.23
C GLY A 202 -7.94 8.53 11.43
N SER A 203 -8.47 8.15 12.59
CA SER A 203 -7.72 8.12 13.86
C SER A 203 -6.86 6.86 14.01
N ILE A 204 -5.95 6.84 14.98
CA ILE A 204 -5.20 5.62 15.36
C ILE A 204 -6.19 4.46 15.59
N PHE A 205 -7.32 4.74 16.25
CA PHE A 205 -8.37 3.75 16.49
C PHE A 205 -8.94 3.18 15.18
N THR A 206 -9.38 4.04 14.24
CA THR A 206 -10.02 3.55 13.01
C THR A 206 -9.04 2.81 12.11
N LYS A 207 -7.79 3.27 12.02
CA LYS A 207 -6.72 2.59 11.27
C LYS A 207 -6.37 1.23 11.88
N THR A 208 -6.30 1.16 13.21
CA THR A 208 -6.04 -0.09 13.92
C THR A 208 -7.20 -1.08 13.74
N CYS A 209 -8.46 -0.61 13.78
CA CYS A 209 -9.61 -1.44 13.45
C CYS A 209 -9.52 -1.97 12.01
N PHE A 210 -9.19 -1.11 11.06
CA PHE A 210 -9.10 -1.51 9.65
C PHE A 210 -7.96 -2.51 9.40
N LEU A 211 -6.80 -2.30 10.04
CA LEU A 211 -5.69 -3.25 10.05
C LEU A 211 -6.13 -4.60 10.63
N LEU A 212 -6.74 -4.60 11.81
CA LEU A 212 -7.20 -5.83 12.46
C LEU A 212 -8.26 -6.56 11.62
N ALA A 213 -9.20 -5.82 11.02
CA ALA A 213 -10.20 -6.38 10.12
C ALA A 213 -9.54 -7.06 8.90
N ILE A 214 -8.48 -6.48 8.31
CA ILE A 214 -7.74 -7.10 7.20
C ILE A 214 -7.07 -8.41 7.64
N LEU A 215 -6.40 -8.40 8.79
CA LEU A 215 -5.70 -9.58 9.29
C LEU A 215 -6.69 -10.74 9.56
N LEU A 216 -7.89 -10.41 10.05
CA LEU A 216 -8.94 -11.36 10.40
C LEU A 216 -9.86 -11.76 9.23
N GLN A 217 -9.62 -11.28 8.01
CA GLN A 217 -10.35 -11.79 6.83
C GLN A 217 -10.01 -13.25 6.52
N ASP A 218 -8.85 -13.71 6.96
CA ASP A 218 -8.45 -15.10 6.87
C ASP A 218 -9.12 -15.93 7.97
N GLU A 219 -9.83 -16.99 7.57
CA GLU A 219 -10.63 -17.82 8.48
C GLU A 219 -9.78 -18.55 9.52
N GLN A 220 -8.56 -18.98 9.16
CA GLN A 220 -7.64 -19.64 10.09
C GLN A 220 -7.17 -18.66 11.16
N ARG A 221 -6.77 -17.45 10.75
CA ARG A 221 -6.37 -16.40 11.69
C ARG A 221 -7.52 -15.96 12.59
N ALA A 222 -8.73 -15.86 12.06
CA ALA A 222 -9.91 -15.56 12.87
C ALA A 222 -10.16 -16.64 13.94
N LEU A 223 -9.99 -17.92 13.60
CA LEU A 223 -10.12 -19.03 14.54
C LEU A 223 -9.02 -19.00 15.62
N GLU A 224 -7.77 -18.76 15.25
CA GLU A 224 -6.65 -18.61 16.19
C GLU A 224 -6.91 -17.48 17.20
N VAL A 225 -7.40 -16.33 16.71
CA VAL A 225 -7.69 -15.18 17.58
C VAL A 225 -8.91 -15.41 18.47
N ARG A 226 -9.87 -16.27 18.09
CA ARG A 226 -10.96 -16.69 19.00
C ARG A 226 -10.45 -17.50 20.19
N ASN A 227 -9.39 -18.27 19.97
CA ASN A 227 -8.75 -19.05 21.01
C ASN A 227 -7.80 -18.21 21.89
N LEU A 228 -7.50 -16.97 21.50
CA LEU A 228 -6.71 -16.07 22.34
C LEU A 228 -7.49 -15.64 23.59
N PRO A 229 -6.88 -15.71 24.79
CA PRO A 229 -7.55 -15.32 26.03
C PRO A 229 -8.12 -13.91 25.98
N LYS A 230 -9.41 -13.77 26.28
CA LYS A 230 -10.16 -12.50 26.36
C LYS A 230 -10.25 -11.71 25.05
N ALA A 231 -9.70 -12.16 23.92
CA ALA A 231 -9.72 -11.39 22.66
C ALA A 231 -11.16 -11.10 22.22
N THR A 232 -12.03 -12.12 22.23
CA THR A 232 -13.46 -12.00 21.91
C THR A 232 -14.17 -11.00 22.81
N ASP A 233 -13.96 -11.09 24.13
CA ASP A 233 -14.59 -10.19 25.10
C ASP A 233 -14.11 -8.75 24.94
N ARG A 234 -12.82 -8.55 24.64
CA ARG A 234 -12.24 -7.23 24.35
C ARG A 234 -12.88 -6.62 23.11
N ILE A 235 -12.99 -7.36 22.00
CA ILE A 235 -13.61 -6.87 20.75
C ILE A 235 -15.08 -6.53 21.00
N ARG A 236 -15.83 -7.43 21.66
CA ARG A 236 -17.24 -7.21 22.00
C ARG A 236 -17.44 -5.97 22.88
N SER A 237 -16.61 -5.81 23.91
CA SER A 237 -16.62 -4.64 24.79
C SER A 237 -16.32 -3.35 24.00
N LEU A 238 -15.27 -3.35 23.18
CA LEU A 238 -14.91 -2.22 22.32
C LEU A 238 -16.05 -1.83 21.37
N TYR A 239 -16.72 -2.82 20.78
CA TYR A 239 -17.89 -2.61 19.92
C TYR A 239 -19.03 -1.91 20.67
N PHE A 240 -19.54 -2.52 21.74
CA PHE A 240 -20.69 -1.98 22.48
C PHE A 240 -20.41 -0.59 23.05
N LEU A 241 -19.21 -0.40 23.58
CA LEU A 241 -18.79 0.86 24.15
C LEU A 241 -18.64 1.95 23.08
N THR A 242 -18.25 1.62 21.84
CA THR A 242 -18.19 2.55 20.71
C THR A 242 -19.58 2.86 20.16
N ALA A 243 -20.45 1.86 20.02
CA ALA A 243 -21.85 2.03 19.63
C ALA A 243 -22.63 2.92 20.61
N ARG A 244 -22.44 2.70 21.92
CA ARG A 244 -23.03 3.56 22.96
C ARG A 244 -22.56 5.01 22.86
N LYS A 245 -21.25 5.24 22.63
CA LYS A 245 -20.70 6.59 22.46
C LYS A 245 -21.29 7.27 21.23
N HIS A 246 -21.30 6.58 20.09
CA HIS A 246 -21.91 7.09 18.86
C HIS A 246 -23.38 7.46 19.07
N LYS A 247 -24.17 6.60 19.73
CA LYS A 247 -25.57 6.91 20.10
C LYS A 247 -25.67 8.19 20.92
N MET A 248 -24.89 8.33 21.99
CA MET A 248 -24.88 9.54 22.81
C MET A 248 -24.45 10.80 22.02
N ASP A 249 -23.45 10.69 21.15
CA ASP A 249 -22.98 11.82 20.33
C ASP A 249 -24.03 12.23 19.27
N THR A 250 -24.75 11.27 18.69
CA THR A 250 -25.90 11.57 17.81
C THR A 250 -27.04 12.25 18.57
N GLU A 251 -27.39 11.78 19.77
CA GLU A 251 -28.41 12.42 20.63
C GLU A 251 -27.99 13.85 21.01
N ARG A 252 -26.74 14.05 21.44
CA ARG A 252 -26.18 15.39 21.72
C ARG A 252 -26.23 16.31 20.50
N THR A 253 -25.94 15.79 19.32
CA THR A 253 -25.97 16.57 18.07
C THR A 253 -27.39 16.96 17.70
N VAL A 254 -28.35 16.04 17.82
CA VAL A 254 -29.78 16.32 17.62
C VAL A 254 -30.27 17.36 18.62
N THR A 255 -29.90 17.27 19.91
CA THR A 255 -30.27 18.28 20.92
C THR A 255 -29.69 19.65 20.60
N LYS A 256 -28.41 19.73 20.20
CA LYS A 256 -27.79 20.99 19.73
C LYS A 256 -28.49 21.55 18.51
N LEU A 257 -28.84 20.71 17.53
CA LEU A 257 -29.57 21.12 16.35
C LEU A 257 -30.98 21.61 16.72
N LYS A 258 -31.70 20.94 17.61
CA LYS A 258 -33.02 21.40 18.10
C LYS A 258 -32.93 22.74 18.83
N MET A 259 -31.89 22.95 19.66
CA MET A 259 -31.62 24.25 20.30
C MET A 259 -31.31 25.34 19.27
N ASN A 260 -30.58 25.03 18.20
CA ASN A 260 -30.22 25.97 17.14
C ASN A 260 -31.35 26.23 16.12
N VAL A 261 -32.25 25.26 15.90
CA VAL A 261 -33.43 25.38 15.03
C VAL A 261 -34.52 26.25 15.65
N SER A 262 -34.46 26.51 16.96
CA SER A 262 -35.29 27.54 17.61
C SER A 262 -34.93 28.97 17.18
N LEU A 263 -33.90 29.16 16.34
CA LEU A 263 -33.44 30.45 15.81
C LEU A 263 -33.41 30.56 14.28
N ASN A 264 -33.63 29.48 13.51
CA ASN A 264 -33.74 29.57 12.05
C ASN A 264 -34.52 28.39 11.47
N GLY A 265 -35.48 28.72 10.59
CA GLY A 265 -36.41 27.79 9.96
C GLY A 265 -35.74 26.74 9.06
N SER A 266 -36.32 25.54 9.15
CA SER A 266 -36.16 24.26 8.43
C SER A 266 -35.23 24.15 7.21
N LEU A 267 -34.68 22.94 7.01
CA LEU A 267 -34.81 22.15 5.76
C LEU A 267 -34.33 20.71 6.02
N PHE A 268 -35.25 19.74 6.10
CA PHE A 268 -34.92 18.31 6.12
C PHE A 268 -34.92 17.77 4.70
N THR A 269 -33.77 17.28 4.24
CA THR A 269 -33.67 16.45 3.02
C THR A 269 -33.62 14.98 3.44
N GLN A 270 -34.56 14.20 2.92
CA GLN A 270 -34.60 12.74 3.08
C GLN A 270 -33.42 12.10 2.32
N PRO A 271 -32.71 11.09 2.89
CA PRO A 271 -31.71 10.35 2.16
C PRO A 271 -32.39 9.43 1.13
N THR A 272 -32.06 9.60 -0.14
CA THR A 272 -32.51 8.68 -1.20
C THR A 272 -31.83 7.31 -1.05
N PRO A 273 -32.53 6.20 -1.36
CA PRO A 273 -31.99 4.86 -1.21
C PRO A 273 -30.83 4.65 -2.18
N ARG A 274 -29.62 4.47 -1.65
CA ARG A 274 -28.44 4.12 -2.45
C ARG A 274 -28.48 2.63 -2.77
N LYS A 275 -28.50 2.31 -4.06
CA LYS A 275 -28.33 0.93 -4.57
C LYS A 275 -27.14 0.26 -3.88
N ALA A 276 -27.32 -0.99 -3.46
CA ALA A 276 -26.27 -1.81 -2.87
C ALA A 276 -25.07 -1.89 -3.83
N LYS A 277 -24.00 -1.16 -3.52
CA LYS A 277 -22.73 -1.28 -4.22
C LYS A 277 -22.10 -2.62 -3.86
N ALA A 278 -21.51 -3.29 -4.84
CA ALA A 278 -20.66 -4.45 -4.62
C ALA A 278 -19.69 -4.21 -3.45
N ARG A 279 -19.48 -5.23 -2.62
CA ARG A 279 -18.61 -5.13 -1.44
C ARG A 279 -17.25 -4.57 -1.87
N PRO A 280 -16.83 -3.42 -1.31
CA PRO A 280 -15.61 -2.77 -1.74
C PRO A 280 -14.42 -3.69 -1.41
N ARG A 281 -13.50 -3.84 -2.37
CA ARG A 281 -12.34 -4.73 -2.20
C ARG A 281 -11.20 -3.96 -1.56
N ILE A 282 -10.58 -4.57 -0.56
CA ILE A 282 -9.35 -4.05 0.03
C ILE A 282 -8.22 -4.31 -0.96
N ALA A 283 -7.51 -3.25 -1.33
CA ALA A 283 -6.36 -3.34 -2.23
C ALA A 283 -5.35 -2.23 -1.92
N PRO A 284 -4.07 -2.44 -2.25
CA PRO A 284 -3.05 -1.40 -2.12
C PRO A 284 -3.33 -0.19 -3.01
N ASP A 285 -2.68 0.93 -2.70
CA ASP A 285 -2.94 2.20 -3.37
C ASP A 285 -2.45 2.27 -4.83
N TRP A 286 -1.46 1.46 -5.19
CA TRP A 286 -1.02 1.30 -6.58
C TRP A 286 -2.04 0.56 -7.46
N VAL A 287 -3.07 -0.08 -6.87
CA VAL A 287 -4.15 -0.71 -7.62
C VAL A 287 -5.24 0.32 -7.92
N LEU A 288 -5.21 0.87 -9.15
CA LEU A 288 -6.08 1.95 -9.60
C LEU A 288 -7.49 1.48 -10.01
N ARG A 289 -8.21 0.81 -9.10
CA ARG A 289 -9.60 0.37 -9.34
C ARG A 289 -10.63 1.29 -8.67
N ARG A 290 -11.81 1.42 -9.29
CA ARG A 290 -12.93 2.25 -8.79
C ARG A 290 -13.71 1.60 -7.63
N ASP A 291 -13.62 0.28 -7.48
CA ASP A 291 -14.25 -0.52 -6.41
C ASP A 291 -13.36 -0.63 -5.15
N LYS A 292 -12.22 0.09 -5.11
CA LYS A 292 -11.31 0.06 -3.97
C LYS A 292 -11.98 0.62 -2.71
N MET A 293 -11.91 -0.15 -1.62
CA MET A 293 -12.32 0.32 -0.31
C MET A 293 -11.43 1.46 0.16
N LYS A 294 -12.04 2.59 0.53
CA LYS A 294 -11.34 3.67 1.23
C LYS A 294 -11.22 3.32 2.71
N GLU A 295 -10.17 3.81 3.35
CA GLU A 295 -10.01 3.68 4.80
C GLU A 295 -11.21 4.29 5.52
N VAL A 296 -11.71 3.58 6.52
CA VAL A 296 -12.87 3.99 7.30
C VAL A 296 -12.45 5.07 8.30
N VAL A 297 -13.18 6.19 8.28
CA VAL A 297 -12.96 7.33 9.19
C VAL A 297 -13.95 7.30 10.36
N ASP A 298 -15.12 6.69 10.17
CA ASP A 298 -16.12 6.57 11.22
C ASP A 298 -15.73 5.45 12.22
N PRO A 299 -15.57 5.76 13.52
CA PRO A 299 -15.19 4.77 14.54
C PRO A 299 -16.17 3.60 14.66
N LEU A 300 -17.48 3.86 14.53
CA LEU A 300 -18.49 2.82 14.65
C LEU A 300 -18.42 1.85 13.47
N GLN A 301 -18.36 2.37 12.24
CA GLN A 301 -18.16 1.56 11.05
C GLN A 301 -16.83 0.77 11.12
N ALA A 302 -15.76 1.37 11.64
CA ALA A 302 -14.47 0.72 11.73
C ALA A 302 -14.49 -0.48 12.70
N ILE A 303 -15.09 -0.34 13.88
CA ILE A 303 -15.20 -1.46 14.84
C ILE A 303 -16.22 -2.51 14.38
N GLN A 304 -17.29 -2.11 13.66
CA GLN A 304 -18.22 -3.05 13.03
C GLN A 304 -17.50 -3.97 12.05
N MET A 305 -16.57 -3.44 11.23
CA MET A 305 -15.78 -4.28 10.32
C MET A 305 -14.97 -5.36 11.04
N VAL A 306 -14.41 -5.04 12.21
CA VAL A 306 -13.69 -6.02 13.03
C VAL A 306 -14.66 -7.07 13.55
N ALA A 307 -15.82 -6.65 14.05
CA ALA A 307 -16.84 -7.56 14.57
C ALA A 307 -17.41 -8.49 13.48
N ASP A 308 -17.61 -7.97 12.26
CA ASP A 308 -18.06 -8.72 11.09
C ASP A 308 -17.01 -9.74 10.64
N ALA A 309 -15.73 -9.33 10.57
CA ALA A 309 -14.62 -10.23 10.24
C ALA A 309 -14.49 -11.36 11.28
N PHE A 310 -14.87 -11.08 12.53
CA PHE A 310 -14.88 -12.05 13.62
C PHE A 310 -16.18 -12.86 13.73
N THR A 311 -17.17 -12.59 12.86
CA THR A 311 -18.55 -13.11 12.90
C THR A 311 -19.22 -13.00 14.29
N LEU A 312 -18.98 -11.89 15.00
CA LEU A 312 -19.52 -11.66 16.35
C LEU A 312 -20.90 -11.02 16.37
N VAL A 313 -21.40 -10.57 15.21
CA VAL A 313 -22.71 -9.95 15.05
C VAL A 313 -23.51 -10.81 14.07
N PRO A 314 -24.76 -11.19 14.42
CA PRO A 314 -25.65 -11.92 13.52
C PRO A 314 -26.04 -11.14 12.26
#